data_AF-A0A2M6WGV7-F1
#
_entry.id   AF-A0A2M6WGV7-F1
#
_cell.length_a   1.000
_cell.length_b   1.000
_cell.length_c   1.000
_cell.angle_alpha   90.00
_cell.angle_beta   90.00
_cell.angle_gamma   90.00
#
_symmetry.space_group_name_H-M   'P 1'
#
loop_
_entity.id
_entity.type
_entity.pdbx_description
1 polymer ?
#
loop_
_entity_poly.entity_id
_entity_poly.type
_entity_poly.pdbx_seq_one_letter_code
_entity_poly.pdbx_strand_id
1 'polypeptide(L)' 'MSEINIKKINLEKLDRELERLQEKWVAISEENKIVASGKTYNEALKNIKPEMKEKTIFLKIPPLNYSISP' A
#
# COMPACT_ATOMS: atom_id res chain seq x y z
N MET A 1 9.16 -2.29 -22.19
CA MET A 1 8.29 -2.93 -21.18
C MET A 1 9.13 -4.00 -20.49
N SER A 2 9.40 -3.86 -19.20
CA SER A 2 10.22 -4.84 -18.47
C SER A 2 9.34 -6.05 -18.14
N GLU A 3 9.71 -7.24 -18.64
CA GLU A 3 9.02 -8.49 -18.33
C GLU A 3 9.13 -8.77 -16.82
N ILE A 4 8.00 -8.75 -16.12
CA ILE A 4 7.92 -9.15 -14.72
C ILE A 4 8.17 -10.65 -14.66
N ASN A 5 9.33 -11.08 -14.17
CA ASN A 5 9.64 -12.49 -14.01
C ASN A 5 8.93 -13.03 -12.76
N ILE A 6 7.71 -13.55 -12.97
CA ILE A 6 6.79 -14.05 -11.94
C ILE A 6 7.45 -15.11 -11.04
N LYS A 7 8.44 -15.86 -11.54
CA LYS A 7 9.16 -16.90 -10.78
C LYS A 7 10.04 -16.36 -9.63
N LYS A 8 10.30 -15.05 -9.57
CA LYS A 8 11.07 -14.41 -8.49
C LYS A 8 10.21 -13.70 -7.44
N ILE A 9 8.88 -13.69 -7.61
CA ILE A 9 7.97 -13.07 -6.65
C ILE A 9 7.75 -14.04 -5.49
N ASN A 10 8.15 -13.63 -4.29
CA ASN A 10 7.79 -14.35 -3.07
C ASN A 10 6.31 -14.08 -2.76
N LEU A 11 5.45 -15.02 -3.13
CA LEU A 11 4.00 -14.91 -3.01
C LEU A 11 3.54 -14.77 -1.56
N GLU A 12 4.17 -15.45 -0.61
CA GLU A 12 3.84 -15.32 0.82
C GLU A 12 4.12 -13.93 1.35
N LYS A 13 5.26 -13.34 0.94
CA LYS A 13 5.61 -11.96 1.31
C LYS A 13 4.63 -10.96 0.70
N LEU A 14 4.21 -11.20 -0.53
CA LEU A 14 3.24 -10.36 -1.22
C LEU A 14 1.87 -10.42 -0.53
N ASP A 15 1.38 -11.63 -0.23
CA ASP A 15 0.10 -11.85 0.45
C ASP A 15 0.07 -11.15 1.82
N ARG A 16 1.12 -11.31 2.63
CA ARG A 16 1.24 -10.59 3.91
C ARG A 16 1.24 -9.08 3.78
N GLU A 17 1.90 -8.54 2.75
CA GLU A 17 1.90 -7.09 2.52
C GLU A 17 0.54 -6.58 2.05
N LEU A 18 -0.17 -7.35 1.23
CA LEU A 18 -1.53 -7.06 0.79
C LEU A 18 -2.50 -7.10 1.99
N GLU A 19 -2.44 -8.14 2.83
CA GLU A 19 -3.20 -8.23 4.07
C GLU A 19 -2.87 -7.10 5.05
N ARG A 20 -1.60 -6.70 5.15
CA ARG A 20 -1.18 -5.61 6.02
C ARG A 20 -1.77 -4.27 5.59
N LEU A 21 -1.98 -4.07 4.30
CA LEU A 21 -2.38 -2.78 3.73
C LEU A 21 -3.87 -2.68 3.43
N GLN A 22 -4.60 -3.79 3.34
CA GLN A 22 -6.03 -3.77 3.10
C GLN A 22 -6.77 -2.91 4.14
N GLU A 23 -7.85 -2.26 3.70
CA GLU A 23 -8.69 -1.37 4.51
C GLU A 23 -7.98 -0.19 5.17
N LYS A 24 -6.73 0.10 4.79
CA LYS A 24 -5.95 1.23 5.31
C LYS A 24 -5.83 2.36 4.30
N TRP A 25 -5.63 3.54 4.86
CA TRP A 25 -5.06 4.67 4.14
C TRP A 25 -3.55 4.50 4.05
N VAL A 26 -3.00 4.73 2.86
CA VAL A 26 -1.57 4.69 2.57
C VAL A 26 -1.13 5.99 1.91
N ALA A 27 0.00 6.52 2.36
CA ALA A 27 0.68 7.64 1.72
C ALA A 27 1.76 7.09 0.79
N ILE A 28 1.71 7.50 -0.48
CA ILE A 28 2.64 7.09 -1.54
C ILE A 28 3.44 8.31 -1.97
N SER A 29 4.77 8.19 -2.00
CA SER A 29 5.66 9.23 -2.52
C SER A 29 5.68 9.27 -4.05
N GLU A 30 6.25 10.33 -4.62
CA GLU A 30 6.49 10.47 -6.07
C GLU A 30 7.31 9.30 -6.67
N GLU A 31 8.10 8.60 -5.86
CA GLU A 31 8.86 7.41 -6.26
C GLU A 31 8.05 6.11 -6.19
N ASN A 32 6.73 6.19 -6.03
CA ASN A 32 5.82 5.05 -5.84
C ASN A 32 6.14 4.17 -4.62
N LYS A 33 6.69 4.76 -3.56
CA LYS A 33 6.99 4.07 -2.30
C LYS A 33 5.94 4.39 -1.24
N ILE A 34 5.52 3.37 -0.49
CA ILE A 34 4.66 3.57 0.67
C ILE A 34 5.51 4.16 1.79
N VAL A 35 5.16 5.37 2.24
CA VAL A 35 5.91 6.10 3.28
C VAL A 35 5.17 6.20 4.60
N ALA A 36 3.85 5.99 4.59
CA ALA A 36 3.03 5.92 5.80
C ALA A 36 1.75 5.10 5.54
N SER A 37 1.13 4.61 6.61
CA SER A 37 -0.19 3.98 6.57
C SER A 37 -0.96 4.21 7.87
N GLY A 38 -2.29 4.08 7.83
CA GLY A 38 -3.17 4.21 9.00
C GLY A 38 -4.57 3.67 8.71
N LYS A 39 -5.36 3.36 9.75
CA LYS A 39 -6.76 2.92 9.56
C LYS A 39 -7.64 4.07 9.08
N THR A 40 -7.29 5.30 9.45
CA THR A 40 -7.96 6.52 9.01
C THR A 40 -7.01 7.41 8.23
N TYR A 41 -7.56 8.35 7.45
CA TYR A 41 -6.77 9.36 6.74
C TYR A 41 -5.88 10.16 7.71
N ASN A 42 -6.44 10.57 8.85
CA ASN A 42 -5.72 11.34 9.87
C ASN A 42 -4.58 10.56 10.50
N GLU A 43 -4.73 9.24 10.70
CA GLU A 43 -3.64 8.39 11.19
C GLU A 43 -2.50 8.32 10.17
N ALA A 44 -2.83 8.08 8.89
CA ALA A 44 -1.82 8.06 7.83
C ALA A 44 -1.08 9.41 7.73
N LEU A 45 -1.80 10.53 7.86
CA LEU A 45 -1.25 11.89 7.86
C LEU A 45 -0.42 12.24 9.11
N LYS A 46 -0.65 11.58 10.25
CA LYS A 46 0.19 11.73 11.45
C LYS A 46 1.47 10.92 11.36
N ASN A 47 1.42 9.77 10.67
CA ASN A 47 2.54 8.85 10.54
C ASN A 47 3.55 9.26 9.47
N ILE A 48 3.18 10.19 8.58
CA ILE A 48 4.10 10.73 7.58
C ILE A 48 5.01 11.81 8.19
N LYS A 49 6.27 11.82 7.74
CA LYS A 49 7.21 12.88 8.10
C LYS A 49 6.74 14.23 7.53
N PRO A 50 6.80 15.34 8.29
CA PRO A 50 6.32 16.66 7.86
C PRO A 50 6.83 17.10 6.48
N GLU A 51 8.11 16.87 6.20
CA GLU A 51 8.78 17.23 4.94
C GLU A 51 8.27 16.47 3.71
N MET A 52 7.52 15.39 3.90
CA MET A 52 6.97 14.58 2.81
C MET A 52 5.49 14.85 2.56
N LYS A 53 4.79 15.57 3.44
CA LYS A 53 3.33 15.74 3.37
C LYS A 53 2.83 16.26 2.03
N GLU A 54 3.47 17.31 1.50
CA GLU A 54 3.05 17.96 0.25
C GLU A 54 3.44 17.15 -1.00
N LYS A 55 4.33 16.16 -0.86
CA LYS A 55 4.85 15.33 -1.96
C LYS A 55 4.33 13.89 -1.88
N THR A 56 3.15 13.71 -1.28
CA THR A 56 2.53 12.40 -1.14
C THR A 56 1.08 12.41 -1.53
N ILE A 57 0.68 11.30 -2.14
CA ILE A 57 -0.71 11.01 -2.48
C ILE A 57 -1.24 10.00 -1.48
N PHE A 58 -2.45 10.25 -0.98
CA PHE A 58 -3.14 9.35 -0.07
C PHE A 58 -4.15 8.50 -0.84
N LEU A 59 -4.06 7.19 -0.69
CA LEU A 59 -5.00 6.24 -1.27
C LEU A 59 -5.60 5.38 -0.17
N LYS A 60 -6.88 5.02 -0.31
CA LYS A 60 -7.54 4.02 0.54
C LYS A 60 -7.50 2.69 -0.19
N ILE A 61 -6.87 1.68 0.43
CA ILE A 61 -6.87 0.32 -0.11
C ILE A 61 -8.21 -0.34 0.25
N PRO A 62 -8.97 -0.85 -0.73
CA PRO A 62 -10.18 -1.60 -0.43
C PRO A 62 -9.86 -2.91 0.28
N PRO A 63 -10.82 -3.53 0.97
CA PRO A 63 -10.67 -4.89 1.47
C PRO A 63 -10.36 -5.83 0.30
N LEU A 64 -9.47 -6.79 0.54
CA LEU A 64 -9.21 -7.85 -0.43
C LEU A 64 -10.37 -8.84 -0.34
N ASN A 65 -11.37 -8.65 -1.19
CA ASN A 65 -12.38 -9.67 -1.38
C ASN A 65 -11.74 -10.80 -2.20
N TYR A 66 -11.16 -11.79 -1.51
CA TYR A 66 -10.98 -13.12 -2.06
C TYR A 66 -12.35 -13.77 -2.24
N SER A 67 -13.18 -13.21 -3.13
CA SER A 67 -14.27 -13.95 -3.74
C SER A 67 -13.62 -14.81 -4.80
N ILE A 68 -13.02 -15.92 -4.34
CA ILE A 68 -12.81 -17.08 -5.19
C ILE A 68 -14.22 -17.60 -5.44
N SER A 69 -14.90 -17.02 -6.44
CA SER A 69 -16.07 -17.67 -7.00
C SER A 69 -15.57 -19.01 -7.54
N PRO A 70 -16.14 -20.15 -7.10
CA PRO A 70 -15.74 -21.46 -7.60
C PRO A 70 -15.96 -21.57 -9.11
#